data_AF-A0A8H5I1F2-F1
#
_entry.id   AF-A0A8H5I1F2-F1
#
_cell.length_a   1.000
_cell.length_b   1.000
_cell.length_c   1.000
_cell.angle_alpha   90.00
_cell.angle_beta   90.00
_cell.angle_gamma   90.00
#
_symmetry.space_group_name_H-M   'P 1'
#
loop_
_entity.id
_entity.type
_entity.pdbx_description
1 polymer ?
#
loop_
_entity_poly.entity_id
_entity_poly.type
_entity_poly.pdbx_seq_one_letter_code
_entity_poly.pdbx_strand_id
1 'polypeptide(L)'
;MVLSIGLFFDVSATLSSSHRSFRASQSRSVNARYRMLRRHRSSDLTENFFENECSEKAHEVLRLSFHDAIAFSQSKGPSAGGGADGSMLFPDVEPNYAANNGIMDIVEELAPFLSSGKYASITAGDMI
;
A
#
# COMPACT_ATOMS: atom_id res chain seq x y z
N MET A 1 -69.13 8.37 -2.38
CA MET A 1 -68.21 8.40 -1.23
C MET A 1 -67.05 7.48 -1.56
N VAL A 2 -65.97 8.03 -2.11
CA VAL A 2 -64.78 7.28 -2.57
C VAL A 2 -63.68 7.59 -1.57
N LEU A 3 -63.31 6.64 -0.72
CA LEU A 3 -62.28 6.82 0.31
C LEU A 3 -60.99 6.11 -0.12
N SER A 4 -59.90 6.87 -0.02
CA SER A 4 -58.54 6.66 -0.51
C SER A 4 -57.90 5.30 -0.22
N ILE A 5 -57.24 4.72 -1.22
CA ILE A 5 -56.29 3.60 -1.06
C ILE A 5 -54.88 4.09 -1.45
N GLY A 6 -54.00 4.13 -0.45
CA GLY A 6 -52.59 3.75 -0.54
C GLY A 6 -51.63 4.58 -1.40
N LEU A 7 -51.13 5.70 -0.87
CA LEU A 7 -49.81 6.27 -1.24
C LEU A 7 -48.78 5.82 -0.21
N PHE A 8 -48.34 4.55 -0.30
CA PHE A 8 -47.14 4.06 0.37
C PHE A 8 -46.21 3.44 -0.68
N PHE A 9 -45.88 4.20 -1.73
CA PHE A 9 -44.83 3.82 -2.67
C PHE A 9 -43.48 4.37 -2.19
N ASP A 10 -42.67 3.45 -1.68
CA ASP A 10 -41.27 3.28 -2.08
C ASP A 10 -40.21 4.35 -1.70
N VAL A 11 -40.26 4.84 -0.46
CA VAL A 11 -39.14 5.63 0.12
C VAL A 11 -37.92 4.74 0.44
N SER A 12 -38.12 3.44 0.67
CA SER A 12 -37.04 2.55 1.12
C SER A 12 -36.14 2.04 -0.02
N ALA A 13 -36.66 1.77 -1.22
CA ALA A 13 -35.81 1.32 -2.35
C ALA A 13 -35.01 2.47 -2.96
N THR A 14 -35.55 3.68 -2.96
CA THR A 14 -34.86 4.90 -3.45
C THR A 14 -33.68 5.29 -2.56
N LEU A 15 -33.81 5.20 -1.22
CA LEU A 15 -32.67 5.41 -0.31
C LEU A 15 -31.55 4.36 -0.49
N SER A 16 -31.92 3.09 -0.65
CA SER A 16 -30.95 2.00 -0.83
C SER A 16 -30.17 2.12 -2.15
N SER A 17 -30.86 2.48 -3.24
CA SER A 17 -30.25 2.75 -4.56
C SER A 17 -29.33 3.98 -4.52
N SER A 18 -29.77 5.06 -3.87
CA SER A 18 -28.96 6.27 -3.64
C SER A 18 -27.68 5.97 -2.83
N HIS A 19 -27.78 5.22 -1.72
CA HIS A 19 -26.62 4.83 -0.91
C HIS A 19 -25.63 3.94 -1.65
N ARG A 20 -26.13 3.01 -2.47
CA ARG A 20 -25.29 2.11 -3.28
C ARG A 20 -24.60 2.85 -4.42
N SER A 21 -25.29 3.80 -5.06
CA SER A 21 -24.74 4.70 -6.07
C SER A 21 -23.71 5.68 -5.50
N PHE A 22 -23.96 6.25 -4.31
CA PHE A 22 -23.01 7.10 -3.60
C PHE A 22 -21.75 6.33 -3.17
N ARG A 23 -21.90 5.11 -2.61
CA ARG A 23 -20.75 4.23 -2.29
C ARG A 23 -19.95 3.86 -3.53
N ALA A 24 -20.61 3.56 -4.65
CA ALA A 24 -19.94 3.25 -5.91
C ALA A 24 -19.20 4.46 -6.50
N SER A 25 -19.80 5.65 -6.43
CA SER A 25 -19.19 6.92 -6.84
C SER A 25 -17.98 7.29 -5.98
N GLN A 26 -18.10 7.17 -4.66
CA GLN A 26 -17.02 7.42 -3.71
C GLN A 26 -15.89 6.40 -3.88
N SER A 27 -16.20 5.10 -4.06
CA SER A 27 -15.20 4.06 -4.34
C SER A 27 -14.48 4.29 -5.67
N ARG A 28 -15.17 4.73 -6.73
CA ARG A 28 -14.53 5.11 -8.00
C ARG A 28 -13.59 6.31 -7.84
N SER A 29 -14.00 7.32 -7.09
CA SER A 29 -13.18 8.51 -6.80
C SER A 29 -11.94 8.16 -5.97
N VAL A 30 -12.08 7.32 -4.94
CA VAL A 30 -10.98 6.85 -4.09
C VAL A 30 -9.99 6.00 -4.90
N ASN A 31 -10.49 5.06 -5.72
CA ASN A 31 -9.63 4.26 -6.59
C ASN A 31 -8.88 5.11 -7.63
N ALA A 32 -9.50 6.19 -8.14
CA ALA A 32 -8.83 7.12 -9.03
C ALA A 32 -7.70 7.88 -8.32
N ARG A 33 -7.90 8.30 -7.07
CA ARG A 33 -6.87 8.97 -6.25
C ARG A 33 -5.69 8.04 -5.93
N TYR A 34 -5.94 6.82 -5.47
CA TYR A 34 -4.88 5.84 -5.22
C TYR A 34 -4.09 5.52 -6.49
N ARG A 35 -4.76 5.40 -7.64
CA ARG A 35 -4.08 5.21 -8.93
C ARG A 35 -3.19 6.40 -9.30
N MET A 36 -3.62 7.64 -9.04
CA MET A 36 -2.78 8.81 -9.30
C MET A 36 -1.57 8.87 -8.35
N LEU A 37 -1.77 8.65 -7.05
CA LEU A 37 -0.68 8.62 -6.06
C LEU A 37 0.35 7.56 -6.41
N ARG A 38 -0.10 6.34 -6.74
CA ARG A 38 0.79 5.25 -7.17
C ARG A 38 1.55 5.61 -8.44
N ARG A 39 0.90 6.23 -9.43
CA ARG A 39 1.55 6.64 -10.69
C ARG A 39 2.63 7.70 -10.44
N HIS A 40 2.32 8.74 -9.68
CA HIS A 40 3.27 9.82 -9.42
C HIS A 40 4.52 9.32 -8.69
N ARG A 41 4.34 8.49 -7.66
CA ARG A 41 5.45 7.83 -6.96
C ARG A 41 6.25 6.93 -7.89
N SER A 42 5.57 6.11 -8.70
CA SER A 42 6.24 5.21 -9.63
C SER A 42 7.13 5.98 -10.58
N SER A 43 6.64 7.07 -11.19
CA SER A 43 7.46 7.90 -12.08
C SER A 43 8.65 8.53 -11.34
N ASP A 44 8.45 9.04 -10.13
CA ASP A 44 9.53 9.65 -9.34
C ASP A 44 10.62 8.64 -8.95
N LEU A 45 10.25 7.43 -8.52
CA LEU A 45 11.22 6.39 -8.20
C LEU A 45 11.92 5.91 -9.47
N THR A 46 11.20 5.73 -10.57
CA THR A 46 11.82 5.32 -11.84
C THR A 46 12.83 6.37 -12.33
N GLU A 47 12.54 7.66 -12.22
CA GLU A 47 13.44 8.73 -12.70
C GLU A 47 14.58 9.05 -11.73
N ASN A 48 14.29 9.18 -10.43
CA ASN A 48 15.25 9.72 -9.45
C ASN A 48 15.96 8.66 -8.61
N PHE A 49 15.49 7.40 -8.63
CA PHE A 49 16.06 6.31 -7.83
C PHE A 49 16.60 5.17 -8.70
N PHE A 50 15.80 4.68 -9.66
CA PHE A 50 16.19 3.60 -10.57
C PHE A 50 16.83 4.09 -11.87
N GLU A 51 16.80 5.39 -12.13
CA GLU A 51 17.39 6.03 -13.32
C GLU A 51 16.90 5.43 -14.66
N ASN A 52 15.68 4.90 -14.69
CA ASN A 52 15.08 4.15 -15.81
C ASN A 52 15.86 2.89 -16.24
N GLU A 53 16.74 2.36 -15.39
CA GLU A 53 17.59 1.21 -15.70
C GLU A 53 17.30 0.02 -14.77
N CYS A 54 17.60 -1.19 -15.25
CA CYS A 54 17.64 -2.40 -14.41
C CYS A 54 19.00 -2.49 -13.70
N SER A 55 19.27 -1.49 -12.84
CA SER A 55 20.54 -1.31 -12.16
C SER A 55 20.64 -2.16 -10.88
N GLU A 56 21.78 -2.06 -10.20
CA GLU A 56 22.03 -2.70 -8.90
C GLU A 56 20.92 -2.39 -7.88
N LYS A 57 20.51 -1.12 -7.77
CA LYS A 57 19.41 -0.69 -6.90
C LYS A 57 18.08 -1.37 -7.23
N ALA A 58 17.79 -1.59 -8.51
CA ALA A 58 16.58 -2.31 -8.93
C ALA A 58 16.62 -3.78 -8.49
N HIS A 59 17.78 -4.43 -8.61
CA HIS A 59 17.97 -5.81 -8.14
C HIS A 59 17.88 -5.91 -6.62
N GLU A 60 18.43 -4.94 -5.89
CA GLU A 60 18.41 -4.92 -4.43
C GLU A 60 17.03 -4.62 -3.86
N VAL A 61 16.24 -3.71 -4.45
CA VAL A 61 14.84 -3.50 -4.05
C VAL A 61 14.00 -4.74 -4.32
N LEU A 62 14.25 -5.43 -5.44
CA LEU A 62 13.57 -6.70 -5.71
C LEU A 62 13.91 -7.74 -4.64
N ARG A 63 15.17 -7.85 -4.22
CA ARG A 63 15.58 -8.70 -3.10
C ARG A 63 14.91 -8.26 -1.79
N LEU A 64 14.91 -6.97 -1.48
CA LEU A 64 14.28 -6.40 -0.29
C LEU A 64 12.80 -6.81 -0.21
N SER A 65 12.05 -6.72 -1.31
CA SER A 65 10.64 -7.10 -1.35
C SER A 65 10.39 -8.55 -0.95
N PHE A 66 11.28 -9.47 -1.33
CA PHE A 66 11.18 -10.86 -0.92
C PHE A 66 11.52 -11.04 0.57
N HIS A 67 12.60 -10.42 1.04
CA HIS A 67 13.06 -10.55 2.41
C HIS A 67 12.05 -9.96 3.43
N ASP A 68 11.39 -8.85 3.07
CA ASP A 68 10.28 -8.29 3.86
C ASP A 68 9.08 -9.27 3.83
N ALA A 69 8.58 -9.60 2.64
CA ALA A 69 7.36 -10.40 2.50
C ALA A 69 7.44 -11.81 3.09
N ILE A 70 8.61 -12.45 3.08
CA ILE A 70 8.79 -13.83 3.57
C ILE A 70 8.99 -13.92 5.08
N ALA A 71 9.19 -12.79 5.77
CA ALA A 71 9.36 -12.73 7.22
C ALA A 71 8.03 -12.92 7.98
N PHE A 72 7.37 -14.07 7.77
CA PHE A 72 6.17 -14.47 8.51
C PHE A 72 6.17 -15.98 8.78
N SER A 73 5.33 -16.42 9.72
CA SER A 73 5.18 -17.84 9.99
C SER A 73 3.78 -18.20 10.46
N GLN A 74 3.12 -19.11 9.74
CA GLN A 74 1.83 -19.66 10.14
C GLN A 74 1.95 -20.58 11.37
N SER A 75 3.07 -21.30 11.50
CA SER A 75 3.28 -22.26 12.60
C SER A 75 3.74 -21.61 13.89
N LYS A 76 4.54 -20.52 13.81
CA LYS A 76 4.96 -19.74 14.98
C LYS A 76 3.99 -18.61 15.35
N GLY A 77 3.04 -18.30 14.46
CA GLY A 77 2.03 -17.26 14.66
C GLY A 77 2.52 -15.83 14.36
N PRO A 78 1.64 -14.82 14.52
CA PRO A 78 1.90 -13.44 14.10
C PRO A 78 3.08 -12.75 14.80
N SER A 79 3.47 -13.22 15.99
CA SER A 79 4.61 -12.66 16.73
C SER A 79 5.98 -13.00 16.11
N ALA A 80 6.02 -13.94 15.15
CA ALA A 80 7.25 -14.32 14.46
C ALA A 80 7.60 -13.37 13.29
N GLY A 81 6.67 -12.52 12.86
CA GLY A 81 6.84 -11.57 11.77
C GLY A 81 5.52 -11.36 11.00
N GLY A 82 5.34 -10.15 10.44
CA GLY A 82 4.11 -9.72 9.77
C GLY A 82 4.11 -9.91 8.25
N GLY A 83 5.25 -10.31 7.66
CA GLY A 83 5.41 -10.45 6.21
C GLY A 83 5.63 -9.09 5.56
N ALA A 84 4.83 -8.75 4.53
CA ALA A 84 4.99 -7.50 3.78
C ALA A 84 4.47 -6.28 4.59
N ASP A 85 5.15 -5.96 5.69
CA ASP A 85 4.80 -4.88 6.62
C ASP A 85 5.84 -3.74 6.63
N GLY A 86 6.95 -3.90 5.91
CA GLY A 86 8.04 -2.92 5.85
C GLY A 86 8.96 -2.97 7.06
N SER A 87 8.93 -4.03 7.85
CA SER A 87 9.82 -4.21 9.01
C SER A 87 11.30 -4.20 8.62
N MET A 88 11.62 -4.55 7.38
CA MET A 88 12.99 -4.55 6.86
C MET A 88 13.57 -3.14 6.69
N LEU A 89 12.75 -2.09 6.67
CA LEU A 89 13.18 -0.68 6.65
C LEU A 89 13.51 -0.11 8.04
N PHE A 90 13.45 -0.96 9.08
CA PHE A 90 13.92 -0.64 10.43
C PHE A 90 15.30 -1.28 10.66
N PRO A 91 16.40 -0.52 10.50
CA PRO A 91 17.75 -1.07 10.28
C PRO A 91 18.33 -1.83 11.48
N ASP A 92 17.82 -1.60 12.69
CA ASP A 92 18.47 -2.08 13.92
C ASP A 92 18.32 -3.59 14.17
N VAL A 93 17.35 -4.25 13.54
CA VAL A 93 17.02 -5.66 13.85
C VAL A 93 17.20 -6.57 12.64
N GLU A 94 16.31 -6.49 11.66
CA GLU A 94 16.22 -7.52 10.62
C GLU A 94 17.37 -7.46 9.60
N PRO A 95 17.80 -6.29 9.12
CA PRO A 95 18.95 -6.21 8.20
C PRO A 95 20.26 -6.74 8.80
N ASN A 96 20.37 -6.79 10.14
CA ASN A 96 21.55 -7.29 10.85
C ASN A 96 21.60 -8.83 10.97
N TYR A 97 20.57 -9.55 10.54
CA TYR A 97 20.63 -11.01 10.50
C TYR A 97 21.58 -11.49 9.41
N ALA A 98 22.33 -12.56 9.69
CA ALA A 98 23.28 -13.14 8.73
C ALA A 98 22.62 -13.54 7.40
N ALA A 99 21.34 -13.92 7.42
CA ALA A 99 20.56 -14.25 6.22
C ALA A 99 20.22 -13.02 5.35
N ASN A 100 20.23 -11.83 5.95
CA ASN A 100 19.91 -10.55 5.31
C ASN A 100 21.16 -9.74 4.95
N ASN A 101 22.35 -10.35 5.00
CA ASN A 101 23.60 -9.65 4.73
C ASN A 101 23.60 -8.98 3.35
N GLY A 102 24.04 -7.72 3.30
CA GLY A 102 23.99 -6.87 2.09
C GLY A 102 22.61 -6.30 1.74
N ILE A 103 21.65 -6.26 2.67
CA ILE A 103 20.38 -5.52 2.51
C ILE A 103 20.47 -4.09 3.08
N MET A 104 21.45 -3.81 3.95
CA MET A 104 21.55 -2.50 4.61
C MET A 104 21.71 -1.35 3.60
N ASP A 105 22.53 -1.55 2.57
CA ASP A 105 22.84 -0.54 1.57
C ASP A 105 21.56 0.03 0.93
N ILE A 106 20.64 -0.85 0.49
CA ILE A 106 19.38 -0.42 -0.10
C ILE A 106 18.39 0.15 0.91
N VAL A 107 18.42 -0.32 2.16
CA VAL A 107 17.57 0.20 3.25
C VAL A 107 17.95 1.66 3.57
N GLU A 108 19.24 1.96 3.63
CA GLU A 108 19.75 3.32 3.86
C GLU A 108 19.43 4.27 2.70
N GLU A 109 19.42 3.77 1.46
CA GLU A 109 19.03 4.57 0.31
C GLU A 109 17.51 4.81 0.20
N LEU A 110 16.69 3.86 0.64
CA LEU A 110 15.22 3.95 0.55
C LEU A 110 14.60 4.70 1.75
N ALA A 111 15.24 4.67 2.93
CA ALA A 111 14.76 5.34 4.14
C ALA A 111 14.50 6.88 4.01
N PRO A 112 15.30 7.65 3.25
CA PRO A 112 15.01 9.06 2.95
C PRO A 112 13.66 9.26 2.25
N PHE A 113 13.22 8.33 1.39
CA PHE A 113 11.95 8.47 0.69
C PHE A 113 10.75 8.33 1.64
N LEU A 114 10.87 7.51 2.68
CA LEU A 114 9.89 7.42 3.76
C LEU A 114 9.92 8.65 4.68
N SER A 115 11.12 9.06 5.12
CA SER A 115 11.29 10.13 6.11
C SER A 115 11.14 11.54 5.56
N SER A 116 11.31 11.75 4.25
CA SER A 116 11.21 13.07 3.59
C SER A 116 9.83 13.73 3.71
N GLY A 117 8.78 12.96 4.04
CA GLY A 117 7.40 13.44 4.05
C GLY A 117 6.78 13.64 2.65
N LYS A 118 7.55 13.45 1.57
CA LYS A 118 7.06 13.49 0.18
C LYS A 118 5.94 12.46 -0.05
N TYR A 119 6.03 11.32 0.64
CA TYR A 119 5.08 10.22 0.58
C TYR A 119 4.37 9.97 1.91
N ALA A 120 3.96 11.02 2.63
CA ALA A 120 3.38 10.93 3.97
C ALA A 120 2.11 10.04 4.13
N SER A 121 1.50 9.59 3.03
CA SER A 121 0.35 8.69 3.04
C SER A 121 0.67 7.22 2.75
N ILE A 122 1.96 6.88 2.58
CA ILE A 122 2.45 5.56 2.21
C ILE A 122 3.16 4.95 3.43
N THR A 123 2.82 3.70 3.75
CA THR A 123 3.48 2.94 4.81
C THR A 123 4.81 2.37 4.31
N ALA A 124 5.67 1.90 5.22
CA ALA A 124 6.92 1.25 4.84
C ALA A 124 6.69 0.03 3.92
N GLY A 125 5.73 -0.84 4.26
CA GLY A 125 5.39 -1.99 3.42
C GLY A 125 4.80 -1.63 2.05
N ASP A 126 4.08 -0.51 1.90
CA ASP A 126 3.59 -0.05 0.59
C ASP A 126 4.67 0.63 -0.28
N MET A 127 5.79 1.00 0.34
CA MET A 127 6.95 1.59 -0.34
C MET A 127 7.81 0.53 -1.02
N ILE A 128 8.05 -0.59 -0.31
CA ILE A 128 8.72 -1.79 -0.82
C ILE A 128 7.88 -2.43 -1.95
#